data_AF-A0A9D9TA78-F1
#
_entry.id   AF-A0A9D9TA78-F1
#
_cell.length_a   1.000
_cell.length_b   1.000
_cell.length_c   1.000
_cell.angle_alpha   90.00
_cell.angle_beta   90.00
_cell.angle_gamma   90.00
#
_symmetry.space_group_name_H-M   'P 1'
#
loop_
_entity.id
_entity.type
_entity.pdbx_description
1 polymer ?
#
loop_
_entity_poly.entity_id
_entity_poly.type
_entity_poly.pdbx_seq_one_letter_code
_entity_poly.pdbx_strand_id
1 'polypeptide(L)'
;QEAVSEDVYRYFAQYAIQVLPYSDIKEYVSGLRNATVLFDGSKLNADIVHELDASTKILNKVSPIAKLKAIKNSIEIDGCQQAMRKDGVVWVRLWRWLENELAQQHILTEGQVASKLTELKEQQEFFVSESFKSIVAYEKNAAICHYSITENAVLANKGLLLIDTGTHYLDGTTDTTRVIVLGELSPLQKKEITLVLKGHIALAQAVFIKGTKGHQLDFLARQYLKAEGSDYAHGTGHGIGHCLNVHEGYASISPKIVDVALQAGMLLSNEPGVYKENEYGARIENVMVVENEEEDAESRFLQFRTLTVCPIDICAIDVQWLTADEIAWLTAYQKQVLEELFPFLTDEEKDWLQQKIA
;
A
#
# COMPACT_ATOMS: atom_id res chain seq x y z
N GLN A 1 5.46 21.85 24.99
CA GLN A 1 4.15 21.95 24.32
C GLN A 1 3.30 20.84 24.92
N GLU A 2 2.10 21.13 25.43
CA GLU A 2 1.21 20.05 25.87
C GLU A 2 0.84 19.21 24.64
N ALA A 3 0.93 17.88 24.76
CA ALA A 3 0.63 16.96 23.67
C ALA A 3 -0.88 16.89 23.35
N VAL A 4 -1.73 17.39 24.25
CA VAL A 4 -3.18 17.43 24.13
C VAL A 4 -3.62 18.89 24.22
N SER A 5 -4.31 19.40 23.20
CA SER A 5 -4.81 20.78 23.19
C SER A 5 -6.07 20.94 24.02
N GLU A 6 -6.40 22.18 24.39
CA GLU A 6 -7.63 22.50 25.13
C GLU A 6 -8.90 22.03 24.39
N ASP A 7 -8.91 22.14 23.06
CA ASP A 7 -10.05 21.67 22.25
C ASP A 7 -10.21 20.15 22.29
N VAL A 8 -9.11 19.40 22.35
CA VAL A 8 -9.15 17.93 22.53
C VAL A 8 -9.68 17.58 23.93
N TYR A 9 -9.28 18.30 24.98
CA TYR A 9 -9.86 18.10 26.32
C TYR A 9 -11.36 18.36 26.35
N ARG A 10 -11.82 19.44 25.70
CA ARG A 10 -13.26 19.75 25.58
C ARG A 10 -14.00 18.65 24.83
N TYR A 11 -13.42 18.11 23.76
CA TYR A 11 -13.98 16.99 23.03
C TYR A 11 -14.10 15.74 23.91
N PHE A 12 -13.02 15.33 24.60
CA PHE A 12 -13.04 14.19 25.51
C PHE A 12 -14.07 14.31 26.64
N ALA A 13 -14.26 15.51 27.19
CA ALA A 13 -15.25 15.77 28.23
C ALA A 13 -16.70 15.50 27.76
N GLN A 14 -17.00 15.72 26.46
CA GLN A 14 -18.33 15.44 25.90
C GLN A 14 -18.68 13.94 25.92
N TYR A 15 -17.67 13.08 25.94
CA TYR A 15 -17.82 11.62 25.96
C TYR A 15 -17.50 10.99 27.32
N ALA A 16 -17.40 11.80 28.38
CA ALA A 16 -17.01 11.36 29.72
C ALA A 16 -15.66 10.61 29.75
N ILE A 17 -14.73 10.98 28.86
CA ILE A 17 -13.38 10.41 28.83
C ILE A 17 -12.53 11.12 29.88
N GLN A 18 -12.05 10.35 30.86
CA GLN A 18 -11.07 10.83 31.83
C GLN A 18 -9.67 10.75 31.25
N VAL A 19 -8.94 11.87 31.28
CA VAL A 19 -7.54 11.94 30.83
C VAL A 19 -6.63 11.85 32.05
N LEU A 20 -5.71 10.88 32.02
CA LEU A 20 -4.67 10.68 33.03
C LEU A 20 -3.29 10.80 32.37
N PRO A 21 -2.25 11.19 33.12
CA PRO A 21 -0.87 11.11 32.65
C PRO A 21 -0.51 9.69 32.16
N TYR A 22 0.28 9.61 31.09
CA TYR A 22 0.70 8.33 30.50
C TYR A 22 1.44 7.43 31.51
N SER A 23 2.18 8.03 32.46
CA SER A 23 2.91 7.33 33.53
C SER A 23 2.00 6.56 34.49
N ASP A 24 0.73 6.95 34.58
CA ASP A 24 -0.17 6.48 35.64
C ASP A 24 -0.86 5.17 35.26
N ILE A 25 -0.63 4.67 34.04
CA ILE A 25 -1.25 3.44 33.54
C ILE A 25 -1.00 2.24 34.46
N LYS A 26 0.20 2.11 35.03
CA LYS A 26 0.53 1.01 35.94
C LYS A 26 -0.25 1.09 37.24
N GLU A 27 -0.31 2.28 37.83
CA GLU A 27 -1.08 2.53 39.06
C GLU A 27 -2.57 2.27 38.80
N TYR A 28 -3.11 2.77 37.70
CA TYR A 28 -4.51 2.55 37.32
C TYR A 28 -4.83 1.05 37.16
N VAL A 29 -4.02 0.33 36.39
CA VAL A 29 -4.22 -1.10 36.11
C VAL A 29 -4.08 -1.94 37.39
N SER A 30 -3.10 -1.62 38.24
CA SER A 30 -2.90 -2.28 39.54
C SER A 30 -4.01 -2.00 40.56
N GLY A 31 -4.88 -1.03 40.32
CA GLY A 31 -6.08 -0.76 41.11
C GLY A 31 -7.31 -1.57 40.72
N LEU A 32 -7.30 -2.25 39.57
CA LEU A 32 -8.44 -3.05 39.10
C LEU A 32 -8.62 -4.30 40.00
N ARG A 33 -9.83 -4.50 40.54
CA ARG A 33 -10.17 -5.67 41.39
C ARG A 33 -11.46 -6.31 40.91
N ASN A 34 -11.51 -7.65 40.91
CA ASN A 34 -12.66 -8.44 40.47
C ASN A 34 -13.20 -8.03 39.08
N ALA A 35 -12.31 -7.51 38.22
CA ALA A 35 -12.64 -7.04 36.88
C ALA A 35 -12.41 -8.16 35.85
N THR A 36 -13.01 -8.00 34.67
CA THR A 36 -12.63 -8.78 33.48
C THR A 36 -11.94 -7.84 32.50
N VAL A 37 -10.69 -8.13 32.15
CA VAL A 37 -9.87 -7.29 31.26
C VAL A 37 -9.60 -8.03 29.96
N LEU A 38 -9.96 -7.40 28.85
CA LEU A 38 -9.66 -7.89 27.50
C LEU A 38 -8.40 -7.22 26.97
N PHE A 39 -7.45 -8.01 26.48
CA PHE A 39 -6.29 -7.50 25.74
C PHE A 39 -5.82 -8.51 24.70
N ASP A 40 -5.06 -8.03 23.72
CA ASP A 40 -4.37 -8.87 22.75
C ASP A 40 -2.95 -9.14 23.26
N GLY A 41 -2.70 -10.37 23.71
CA GLY A 41 -1.40 -10.79 24.26
C GLY A 41 -0.26 -10.80 23.24
N SER A 42 -0.56 -10.67 21.95
CA SER A 42 0.47 -10.48 20.91
C SER A 42 0.90 -9.02 20.74
N LYS A 43 0.21 -8.08 21.40
CA LYS A 43 0.41 -6.63 21.27
C LYS A 43 0.71 -5.95 22.58
N LEU A 44 0.07 -6.38 23.68
CA LEU A 44 0.30 -5.81 25.00
C LEU A 44 1.66 -6.25 25.55
N ASN A 45 2.41 -5.32 26.15
CA ASN A 45 3.68 -5.64 26.79
C ASN A 45 3.44 -6.44 28.09
N ALA A 46 4.42 -7.26 28.47
CA ALA A 46 4.32 -8.12 29.66
C ALA A 46 4.25 -7.30 30.97
N ASP A 47 4.87 -6.12 31.01
CA ASP A 47 4.92 -5.28 32.21
C ASP A 47 3.52 -4.89 32.68
N ILE A 48 2.63 -4.44 31.78
CA ILE A 48 1.26 -4.08 32.15
C ILE A 48 0.46 -5.30 32.63
N VAL A 49 0.72 -6.48 32.06
CA VAL A 49 0.05 -7.72 32.48
C VAL A 49 0.46 -8.10 33.91
N HIS A 50 1.73 -7.88 34.28
CA HIS A 50 2.21 -8.16 35.64
C HIS A 50 1.63 -7.23 36.72
N GLU A 51 1.15 -6.04 36.35
CA GLU A 51 0.50 -5.13 37.29
C GLU A 51 -0.94 -5.56 37.64
N LEU A 52 -1.55 -6.48 36.88
CA LEU A 52 -2.92 -6.92 37.13
C LEU A 52 -3.03 -7.73 38.43
N ASP A 53 -3.99 -7.37 39.27
CA ASP A 53 -4.29 -8.12 40.50
C ASP A 53 -4.80 -9.54 40.21
N ALA A 54 -4.49 -10.49 41.09
CA ALA A 54 -4.85 -11.89 40.96
C ALA A 54 -6.37 -12.16 40.86
N SER A 55 -7.22 -11.24 41.33
CA SER A 55 -8.68 -11.30 41.19
C SER A 55 -9.17 -10.94 39.77
N THR A 56 -8.30 -10.41 38.91
CA THR A 56 -8.67 -10.01 37.55
C THR A 56 -8.78 -11.22 36.63
N LYS A 57 -9.93 -11.35 35.96
CA LYS A 57 -10.11 -12.34 34.89
C LYS A 57 -9.57 -11.81 33.58
N ILE A 58 -8.62 -12.54 32.98
CA ILE A 58 -8.01 -12.16 31.71
C ILE A 58 -8.78 -12.78 30.53
N LEU A 59 -9.13 -11.95 29.55
CA LEU A 59 -9.62 -12.36 28.23
C LEU A 59 -8.57 -12.00 27.17
N ASN A 60 -7.69 -12.96 26.85
CA ASN A 60 -6.68 -12.77 25.81
C ASN A 60 -7.30 -13.00 24.41
N LYS A 61 -7.69 -11.92 23.74
CA LYS A 61 -8.35 -11.93 22.42
C LYS A 61 -7.95 -10.70 21.62
N VAL A 62 -8.03 -10.82 20.29
CA VAL A 62 -7.86 -9.68 19.38
C VAL A 62 -8.86 -8.58 19.76
N SER A 63 -8.37 -7.33 19.79
CA SER A 63 -9.21 -6.16 20.08
C SER A 63 -10.36 -6.06 19.07
N PRO A 64 -11.62 -5.83 19.52
CA PRO A 64 -12.74 -5.56 18.61
C PRO A 64 -12.48 -4.38 17.66
N ILE A 65 -11.68 -3.41 18.11
CA ILE A 65 -11.28 -2.23 17.31
C ILE A 65 -10.54 -2.67 16.04
N ALA A 66 -9.76 -3.76 16.09
CA ALA A 66 -9.04 -4.25 14.93
C ALA A 66 -9.99 -4.64 13.78
N LYS A 67 -11.13 -5.29 14.10
CA LYS A 67 -12.17 -5.58 13.11
C LYS A 67 -12.85 -4.31 12.62
N LEU A 68 -13.24 -3.44 13.56
CA LEU A 68 -14.01 -2.24 13.26
C LEU A 68 -13.26 -1.32 12.28
N LYS A 69 -11.98 -1.06 12.52
CA LYS A 69 -11.17 -0.20 11.63
C LYS A 69 -10.69 -0.89 10.35
N ALA A 70 -10.70 -2.23 10.31
CA ALA A 70 -10.32 -2.95 9.10
C ALA A 70 -11.40 -2.86 8.01
N ILE A 71 -12.67 -2.69 8.40
CA ILE A 71 -13.83 -2.55 7.50
C ILE A 71 -14.18 -1.07 7.42
N LYS A 72 -13.75 -0.41 6.35
CA LYS A 72 -13.95 1.02 6.13
C LYS A 72 -15.40 1.28 5.74
N ASN A 73 -15.95 2.39 6.22
CA ASN A 73 -17.23 2.91 5.74
C ASN A 73 -17.04 3.65 4.40
N SER A 74 -18.14 4.06 3.75
CA SER A 74 -18.07 4.74 2.44
C SER A 74 -17.26 6.04 2.47
N ILE A 75 -17.34 6.84 3.54
CA ILE A 75 -16.59 8.10 3.67
C ILE A 75 -15.09 7.81 3.74
N GLU A 76 -14.68 6.78 4.49
CA GLU A 76 -13.27 6.38 4.60
C GLU A 76 -12.71 5.84 3.27
N ILE A 77 -13.53 5.11 2.51
CA ILE A 77 -13.19 4.59 1.18
C ILE A 77 -13.06 5.74 0.18
N ASP A 78 -14.02 6.66 0.17
CA ASP A 78 -14.00 7.84 -0.69
C ASP A 78 -12.78 8.73 -0.38
N GLY A 79 -12.46 8.91 0.90
CA GLY A 79 -11.25 9.60 1.33
C GLY A 79 -9.98 8.93 0.82
N CYS A 80 -9.89 7.60 0.94
CA CYS A 80 -8.76 6.84 0.39
C CYS A 80 -8.66 7.01 -1.13
N GLN A 81 -9.78 7.03 -1.85
CA GLN A 81 -9.79 7.30 -3.29
C GLN A 81 -9.25 8.71 -3.62
N GLN A 82 -9.58 9.73 -2.82
CA GLN A 82 -8.99 11.07 -2.98
C GLN A 82 -7.49 11.09 -2.69
N ALA A 83 -7.06 10.42 -1.62
CA ALA A 83 -5.64 10.28 -1.29
C ALA A 83 -4.86 9.62 -2.44
N MET A 84 -5.41 8.56 -3.05
CA MET A 84 -4.80 7.88 -4.21
C MET A 84 -4.70 8.78 -5.45
N ARG A 85 -5.66 9.68 -5.69
CA ARG A 85 -5.59 10.67 -6.78
C ARG A 85 -4.46 11.68 -6.54
N LYS A 86 -4.32 12.20 -5.32
CA LYS A 86 -3.24 13.13 -4.94
C LYS A 86 -1.87 12.48 -5.13
N ASP A 87 -1.71 11.24 -4.66
CA ASP A 87 -0.47 10.47 -4.89
C ASP A 87 -0.25 10.18 -6.37
N GLY A 88 -1.31 9.92 -7.14
CA GLY A 88 -1.23 9.78 -8.59
C GLY A 88 -0.68 11.03 -9.30
N VAL A 89 -1.10 12.22 -8.88
CA VAL A 89 -0.54 13.49 -9.38
C VAL A 89 0.94 13.62 -9.02
N VAL A 90 1.33 13.25 -7.80
CA VAL A 90 2.73 13.21 -7.37
C VAL A 90 3.55 12.27 -8.26
N TRP A 91 3.03 11.08 -8.57
CA TRP A 91 3.68 10.12 -9.46
C TRP A 91 3.92 10.67 -10.87
N VAL A 92 2.90 11.28 -11.48
CA VAL A 92 3.00 11.90 -12.81
C VAL A 92 4.07 12.99 -12.81
N ARG A 93 4.07 13.87 -11.80
CA ARG A 93 5.03 14.96 -11.67
C ARG A 93 6.45 14.47 -11.42
N LEU A 94 6.61 13.47 -10.55
CA LEU A 94 7.91 12.87 -10.26
C LEU A 94 8.50 12.23 -11.51
N TRP A 95 7.69 11.44 -12.22
CA TRP A 95 8.17 10.72 -13.39
C TRP A 95 8.55 11.69 -14.52
N ARG A 96 7.70 12.67 -14.81
CA ARG A 96 8.03 13.72 -15.78
C ARG A 96 9.28 14.51 -15.39
N TRP A 97 9.44 14.87 -14.11
CA TRP A 97 10.65 15.51 -13.61
C TRP A 97 11.89 14.63 -13.83
N LEU A 98 11.81 13.34 -13.46
CA LEU A 98 12.91 12.40 -13.60
C LEU A 98 13.38 12.28 -15.05
N GLU A 99 12.45 12.16 -16.01
CA GLU A 99 12.80 12.10 -17.43
C GLU A 99 13.48 13.40 -17.91
N ASN A 100 12.99 14.56 -17.48
CA ASN A 100 13.55 15.86 -17.87
C ASN A 100 14.97 16.06 -17.35
N GLU A 101 15.25 15.67 -16.11
CA GLU A 101 16.59 15.77 -15.52
C GLU A 101 17.58 14.84 -16.22
N LEU A 102 17.17 13.60 -16.49
CA LEU A 102 17.98 12.61 -17.18
C LEU A 102 18.25 13.01 -18.66
N ALA A 103 17.28 13.61 -19.34
CA ALA A 103 17.45 14.14 -20.69
C ALA A 103 18.45 15.30 -20.74
N GLN A 104 18.51 16.12 -19.68
CA GLN A 104 19.49 17.19 -19.52
C GLN A 104 20.87 16.71 -19.03
N GLN A 105 21.05 15.39 -18.86
CA GLN A 105 22.28 14.78 -18.36
C GLN A 105 22.68 15.26 -16.95
N HIS A 106 21.69 15.66 -16.14
CA HIS A 106 21.92 15.94 -14.73
C HIS A 106 22.23 14.64 -13.98
N ILE A 107 23.17 14.73 -13.03
CA ILE A 107 23.52 13.60 -12.17
C ILE A 107 22.46 13.51 -11.06
N LEU A 108 21.70 12.41 -11.08
CA LEU A 108 20.69 12.10 -10.07
C LEU A 108 21.12 10.88 -9.25
N THR A 109 20.82 10.90 -7.96
CA THR A 109 20.94 9.74 -7.07
C THR A 109 19.58 9.30 -6.54
N GLU A 110 19.50 8.07 -6.02
CA GLU A 110 18.30 7.56 -5.32
C GLU A 110 17.78 8.55 -4.27
N GLY A 111 18.69 9.13 -3.47
CA GLY A 111 18.36 10.12 -2.45
C GLY A 111 17.80 11.43 -3.00
N GLN A 112 18.25 11.88 -4.17
CA GLN A 112 17.71 13.08 -4.82
C GLN A 112 16.29 12.83 -5.34
N VAL A 113 16.04 11.65 -5.91
CA VAL A 113 14.70 11.25 -6.34
C VAL A 113 13.77 11.12 -5.13
N ALA A 114 14.22 10.49 -4.04
CA ALA A 114 13.45 10.39 -2.80
C ALA A 114 13.13 11.76 -2.20
N SER A 115 14.10 12.68 -2.19
CA SER A 115 13.88 14.06 -1.70
C SER A 115 12.87 14.82 -2.57
N LYS A 116 12.95 14.65 -3.90
CA LYS A 116 11.99 15.27 -4.82
C LYS A 116 10.58 14.72 -4.63
N LEU A 117 10.47 13.42 -4.39
CA LEU A 117 9.21 12.76 -4.09
C LEU A 117 8.57 13.35 -2.82
N THR A 118 9.34 13.51 -1.74
CA THR A 118 8.85 14.16 -0.51
C THR A 118 8.40 15.60 -0.78
N GLU A 119 9.19 16.39 -1.51
CA GLU A 119 8.85 17.78 -1.88
C GLU A 119 7.51 17.87 -2.63
N LEU A 120 7.25 16.93 -3.56
CA LEU A 120 6.00 16.89 -4.32
C LEU A 120 4.79 16.47 -3.47
N LYS A 121 5.00 15.57 -2.49
CA LYS A 121 3.96 15.14 -1.55
C LYS A 121 3.55 16.27 -0.59
N GLU A 122 4.52 17.03 -0.08
CA GLU A 122 4.28 18.15 0.83
C GLU A 122 3.41 19.26 0.21
N GLN A 123 3.32 19.31 -1.12
CA GLN A 123 2.48 20.26 -1.86
C GLN A 123 1.01 19.82 -1.97
N GLN A 124 0.68 18.58 -1.63
CA GLN A 124 -0.66 18.05 -1.76
C GLN A 124 -1.55 18.45 -0.57
N GLU A 125 -2.83 18.68 -0.84
CA GLU A 125 -3.82 18.99 0.20
C GLU A 125 -3.96 17.83 1.19
N PHE A 126 -4.04 18.17 2.48
CA PHE A 126 -4.14 17.23 3.60
C PHE A 126 -2.92 16.33 3.83
N PHE A 127 -1.77 16.60 3.21
CA PHE A 127 -0.53 15.91 3.56
C PHE A 127 -0.23 16.00 5.06
N VAL A 128 0.08 14.86 5.67
CA VAL A 128 0.48 14.74 7.09
C VAL A 128 1.95 14.34 7.19
N SER A 129 2.31 13.22 6.55
CA SER A 129 3.67 12.70 6.49
C SER A 129 3.77 11.63 5.39
N GLU A 130 4.98 11.17 5.09
CA GLU A 130 5.11 9.87 4.42
C GLU A 130 4.57 8.75 5.32
N SER A 131 3.93 7.74 4.74
CA SER A 131 3.37 6.60 5.51
C SER A 131 4.43 5.58 5.92
N PHE A 132 5.56 5.59 5.21
CA PHE A 132 6.82 4.92 5.52
C PHE A 132 7.96 5.63 4.76
N LYS A 133 9.21 5.31 5.08
CA LYS A 133 10.35 5.87 4.35
C LYS A 133 10.36 5.31 2.93
N SER A 134 10.18 6.19 1.93
CA SER A 134 10.16 5.82 0.52
C SER A 134 11.39 4.98 0.14
N ILE A 135 11.14 3.86 -0.54
CA ILE A 135 12.17 3.03 -1.15
C ILE A 135 12.37 3.57 -2.56
N VAL A 136 13.57 4.07 -2.83
CA VAL A 136 14.00 4.43 -4.18
C VAL A 136 15.24 3.61 -4.46
N ALA A 137 15.11 2.61 -5.32
CA ALA A 137 16.10 1.56 -5.50
C ALA A 137 16.42 1.38 -6.98
N TYR A 138 17.66 1.66 -7.35
CA TYR A 138 18.15 1.56 -8.72
C TYR A 138 18.86 0.22 -8.95
N GLU A 139 18.49 -0.48 -10.03
CA GLU A 139 19.11 -1.76 -10.45
C GLU A 139 19.24 -2.75 -9.28
N LYS A 140 20.46 -3.19 -8.94
CA LYS A 140 20.73 -4.19 -7.91
C LYS A 140 20.14 -3.84 -6.54
N ASN A 141 19.96 -2.55 -6.23
CA ASN A 141 19.37 -2.13 -4.96
C ASN A 141 17.89 -2.52 -4.90
N ALA A 142 17.20 -2.56 -6.04
CA ALA A 142 15.81 -2.99 -6.13
C ALA A 142 15.61 -4.47 -5.83
N ALA A 143 16.67 -5.28 -5.84
CA ALA A 143 16.62 -6.69 -5.42
C ALA A 143 16.42 -6.86 -3.90
N ILE A 144 16.55 -5.79 -3.11
CA ILE A 144 16.38 -5.82 -1.65
C ILE A 144 14.96 -5.32 -1.32
N CYS A 145 14.08 -6.22 -0.89
CA CYS A 145 12.64 -5.92 -0.72
C CYS A 145 12.37 -4.70 0.16
N HIS A 146 13.09 -4.57 1.28
CA HIS A 146 13.01 -3.42 2.20
C HIS A 146 14.27 -2.55 2.10
N TYR A 147 14.72 -2.24 0.89
CA TYR A 147 15.86 -1.36 0.69
C TYR A 147 15.63 -0.02 1.39
N SER A 148 16.66 0.44 2.09
CA SER A 148 16.75 1.82 2.52
C SER A 148 18.01 2.39 1.91
N ILE A 149 17.95 3.63 1.43
CA ILE A 149 19.07 4.30 0.76
C ILE A 149 20.33 4.23 1.63
N THR A 150 21.27 3.37 1.24
CA THR A 150 22.56 3.17 1.89
C THR A 150 23.69 3.41 0.90
N GLU A 151 23.66 2.76 -0.26
CA GLU A 151 24.63 3.01 -1.34
C GLU A 151 24.38 4.35 -2.02
N ASN A 152 23.12 4.81 -2.07
CA ASN A 152 22.70 6.04 -2.75
C ASN A 152 23.21 6.09 -4.20
N ALA A 153 22.81 5.08 -4.97
CA ALA A 153 23.33 4.87 -6.32
C ALA A 153 23.03 6.08 -7.23
N VAL A 154 23.98 6.37 -8.12
CA VAL A 154 23.79 7.35 -9.20
C VAL A 154 23.00 6.66 -10.32
N LEU A 155 21.90 7.28 -10.73
CA LEU A 155 21.06 6.83 -11.82
C LEU A 155 21.77 7.03 -13.16
N ALA A 156 21.52 6.14 -14.11
CA ALA A 156 21.92 6.31 -15.50
C ALA A 156 20.71 6.07 -16.42
N ASN A 157 20.83 6.43 -17.69
CA ASN A 157 19.84 6.12 -18.74
C ASN A 157 19.89 4.63 -19.14
N LYS A 158 19.75 3.75 -18.15
CA LYS A 158 19.84 2.30 -18.29
C LYS A 158 19.03 1.65 -17.17
N GLY A 159 18.35 0.55 -17.49
CA GLY A 159 17.84 -0.34 -16.46
C GLY A 159 16.55 0.13 -15.78
N LEU A 160 16.39 -0.25 -14.52
CA LEU A 160 15.15 -0.12 -13.75
C LEU A 160 15.35 0.73 -12.49
N LEU A 161 14.35 1.56 -12.20
CA LEU A 161 14.21 2.25 -10.93
C LEU A 161 12.92 1.80 -10.25
N LEU A 162 13.03 1.05 -9.17
CA LEU A 162 11.90 0.71 -8.31
C LEU A 162 11.67 1.85 -7.33
N ILE A 163 10.44 2.34 -7.28
CA ILE A 163 9.99 3.31 -6.29
C ILE A 163 8.79 2.73 -5.58
N ASP A 164 8.93 2.53 -4.28
CA ASP A 164 7.84 2.16 -3.37
C ASP A 164 7.64 3.26 -2.35
N THR A 165 6.42 3.78 -2.30
CA THR A 165 6.12 5.00 -1.61
C THR A 165 4.68 5.07 -1.15
N GLY A 166 4.48 5.76 -0.04
CA GLY A 166 3.15 6.06 0.46
C GLY A 166 3.13 7.32 1.31
N THR A 167 1.92 7.79 1.55
CA THR A 167 1.65 9.09 2.18
C THR A 167 0.47 8.95 3.13
N HIS A 168 0.61 9.52 4.33
CA HIS A 168 -0.53 9.81 5.18
C HIS A 168 -1.11 11.15 4.76
N TYR A 169 -2.36 11.12 4.34
CA TYR A 169 -3.23 12.29 4.23
C TYR A 169 -4.28 12.23 5.34
N LEU A 170 -4.83 13.38 5.76
CA LEU A 170 -5.93 13.39 6.75
C LEU A 170 -7.14 12.56 6.30
N ASP A 171 -7.32 12.39 4.98
CA ASP A 171 -8.39 11.62 4.36
C ASP A 171 -7.97 10.20 3.91
N GLY A 172 -6.76 9.72 4.19
CA GLY A 172 -6.38 8.35 3.88
C GLY A 172 -4.89 8.04 3.98
N THR A 173 -4.53 6.75 3.92
CA THR A 173 -3.14 6.31 3.77
C THR A 173 -2.96 5.68 2.39
N THR A 174 -1.88 6.04 1.69
CA THR A 174 -1.49 5.44 0.42
C THR A 174 -0.31 4.50 0.57
N ASP A 175 -0.24 3.57 -0.38
CA ASP A 175 0.87 2.63 -0.57
C ASP A 175 0.90 2.26 -2.06
N THR A 176 2.01 2.49 -2.75
CA THR A 176 2.12 2.27 -4.19
C THR A 176 3.57 2.05 -4.59
N THR A 177 3.81 0.91 -5.22
CA THR A 177 5.07 0.57 -5.86
C THR A 177 4.94 0.60 -7.38
N ARG A 178 5.88 1.26 -8.06
CA ARG A 178 6.09 1.16 -9.52
C ARG A 178 7.55 0.92 -9.85
N VAL A 179 7.77 0.42 -11.05
CA VAL A 179 9.08 0.37 -11.67
C VAL A 179 9.07 1.29 -12.88
N ILE A 180 10.04 2.18 -12.94
CA ILE A 180 10.28 3.09 -14.08
C ILE A 180 11.46 2.56 -14.88
N VAL A 181 11.29 2.46 -16.20
CA VAL A 181 12.34 2.07 -17.12
C VAL A 181 13.20 3.28 -17.48
N LEU A 182 14.48 3.24 -17.13
CA LEU A 182 15.44 4.31 -17.42
C LEU A 182 16.25 4.06 -18.71
N GLY A 183 16.22 2.84 -19.25
CA GLY A 183 16.84 2.52 -20.54
C GLY A 183 16.59 1.08 -20.98
N GLU A 184 17.47 0.51 -21.81
CA GLU A 184 17.26 -0.83 -22.37
C GLU A 184 17.14 -1.91 -21.30
N LEU A 185 16.15 -2.79 -21.48
CA LEU A 185 15.92 -3.97 -20.64
C LEU A 185 16.18 -5.25 -21.43
N SER A 186 16.72 -6.25 -20.75
CA SER A 186 16.84 -7.60 -21.31
C SER A 186 15.46 -8.25 -21.52
N PRO A 187 15.34 -9.21 -22.46
CA PRO A 187 14.12 -10.00 -22.61
C PRO A 187 13.69 -10.72 -21.32
N LEU A 188 14.66 -11.15 -20.51
CA LEU A 188 14.39 -11.80 -19.22
C LEU A 188 13.74 -10.83 -18.22
N GLN A 189 14.30 -9.62 -18.08
CA GLN A 189 13.72 -8.57 -17.22
C GLN A 189 12.28 -8.28 -17.61
N LYS A 190 12.01 -8.04 -18.90
CA LYS A 190 10.64 -7.76 -19.37
C LYS A 190 9.70 -8.94 -19.12
N LYS A 191 10.14 -10.17 -19.40
CA LYS A 191 9.36 -11.37 -19.12
C LYS A 191 8.98 -11.43 -17.64
N GLU A 192 9.94 -11.32 -16.72
CA GLU A 192 9.69 -11.46 -15.29
C GLU A 192 8.80 -10.35 -14.72
N ILE A 193 8.99 -9.10 -15.15
CA ILE A 193 8.10 -7.99 -14.78
C ILE A 193 6.68 -8.21 -15.33
N THR A 194 6.56 -8.78 -16.53
CA THR A 194 5.26 -9.13 -17.09
C THR A 194 4.59 -10.24 -16.28
N LEU A 195 5.33 -11.24 -15.80
CA LEU A 195 4.77 -12.29 -14.92
C LEU A 195 4.31 -11.72 -13.56
N VAL A 196 5.04 -10.73 -13.01
CA VAL A 196 4.60 -9.95 -11.85
C VAL A 196 3.27 -9.25 -12.15
N LEU A 197 3.17 -8.56 -13.29
CA LEU A 197 1.93 -7.91 -13.72
C LEU A 197 0.78 -8.91 -13.90
N LYS A 198 1.01 -10.08 -14.48
CA LYS A 198 -0.03 -11.13 -14.61
C LYS A 198 -0.55 -11.56 -13.24
N GLY A 199 0.34 -11.73 -12.27
CA GLY A 199 -0.03 -12.03 -10.89
C GLY A 199 -0.88 -10.92 -10.27
N HIS A 200 -0.47 -9.68 -10.47
CA HIS A 200 -1.18 -8.49 -10.01
C HIS A 200 -2.60 -8.42 -10.59
N ILE A 201 -2.73 -8.62 -11.90
CA ILE A 201 -4.01 -8.62 -12.62
C ILE A 201 -4.92 -9.75 -12.13
N ALA A 202 -4.39 -10.97 -12.02
CA ALA A 202 -5.17 -12.13 -11.60
C ALA A 202 -5.76 -11.96 -10.20
N LEU A 203 -5.03 -11.32 -9.28
CA LEU A 203 -5.57 -10.99 -7.97
C LEU A 203 -6.58 -9.83 -8.05
N ALA A 204 -6.28 -8.78 -8.81
CA ALA A 204 -7.17 -7.62 -8.96
C ALA A 204 -8.53 -7.96 -9.60
N GLN A 205 -8.59 -8.98 -10.45
CA GLN A 205 -9.82 -9.44 -11.12
C GLN A 205 -10.53 -10.58 -10.39
N ALA A 206 -10.03 -11.01 -9.22
CA ALA A 206 -10.57 -12.17 -8.54
C ALA A 206 -12.00 -11.94 -8.05
N VAL A 207 -12.91 -12.83 -8.44
CA VAL A 207 -14.25 -12.98 -7.84
C VAL A 207 -14.24 -14.20 -6.93
N PHE A 208 -14.66 -14.03 -5.68
CA PHE A 208 -14.55 -15.07 -4.66
C PHE A 208 -15.77 -15.11 -3.74
N ILE A 209 -16.07 -16.28 -3.17
CA ILE A 209 -17.24 -16.44 -2.30
C ILE A 209 -17.01 -15.80 -0.92
N LYS A 210 -18.06 -15.20 -0.33
CA LYS A 210 -18.05 -14.76 1.07
C LYS A 210 -17.55 -15.86 2.00
N GLY A 211 -16.67 -15.50 2.94
CA GLY A 211 -15.98 -16.46 3.82
C GLY A 211 -14.58 -16.85 3.34
N THR A 212 -14.21 -16.49 2.11
CA THR A 212 -12.82 -16.64 1.62
C THR A 212 -11.87 -15.79 2.44
N LYS A 213 -10.71 -16.37 2.79
CA LYS A 213 -9.63 -15.74 3.57
C LYS A 213 -8.49 -15.38 2.64
N GLY A 214 -7.74 -14.33 2.94
CA GLY A 214 -6.72 -13.81 2.01
C GLY A 214 -5.61 -14.81 1.64
N HIS A 215 -5.25 -15.74 2.53
CA HIS A 215 -4.27 -16.79 2.20
C HIS A 215 -4.73 -17.75 1.10
N GLN A 216 -6.04 -17.83 0.84
CA GLN A 216 -6.60 -18.64 -0.26
C GLN A 216 -6.46 -17.93 -1.62
N LEU A 217 -6.24 -16.62 -1.61
CA LEU A 217 -6.10 -15.78 -2.81
C LEU A 217 -4.64 -15.49 -3.17
N ASP A 218 -3.71 -15.58 -2.21
CA ASP A 218 -2.27 -15.30 -2.38
C ASP A 218 -1.64 -16.07 -3.55
N PHE A 219 -2.06 -17.32 -3.79
CA PHE A 219 -1.52 -18.12 -4.89
C PHE A 219 -1.87 -17.55 -6.28
N LEU A 220 -2.97 -16.80 -6.42
CA LEU A 220 -3.37 -16.19 -7.69
C LEU A 220 -2.30 -15.27 -8.25
N ALA A 221 -1.62 -14.52 -7.38
CA ALA A 221 -0.54 -13.63 -7.75
C ALA A 221 0.78 -14.36 -8.00
N ARG A 222 1.04 -15.45 -7.26
CA ARG A 222 2.31 -16.19 -7.33
C ARG A 222 2.41 -17.15 -8.51
N GLN A 223 1.28 -17.68 -8.98
CA GLN A 223 1.26 -18.84 -9.88
C GLN A 223 2.10 -18.65 -11.15
N TYR A 224 2.15 -17.42 -11.70
CA TYR A 224 2.87 -17.14 -12.95
C TYR A 224 4.40 -17.14 -12.76
N LEU A 225 4.90 -16.56 -11.67
CA LEU A 225 6.32 -16.66 -11.33
C LEU A 225 6.69 -18.10 -10.97
N LYS A 226 5.82 -18.79 -10.21
CA LYS A 226 6.06 -20.18 -9.80
C LYS A 226 6.13 -21.16 -10.96
N ALA A 227 5.31 -20.96 -12.00
CA ALA A 227 5.36 -21.75 -13.21
C ALA A 227 6.73 -21.65 -13.92
N GLU A 228 7.45 -20.55 -13.71
CA GLU A 228 8.79 -20.30 -14.26
C GLU A 228 9.91 -20.55 -13.25
N GLY A 229 9.61 -21.20 -12.12
CA GLY A 229 10.60 -21.54 -11.08
C GLY A 229 11.05 -20.36 -10.22
N SER A 230 10.29 -19.26 -10.19
CA SER A 230 10.55 -18.06 -9.37
C SER A 230 9.47 -17.87 -8.30
N ASP A 231 9.77 -17.12 -7.24
CA ASP A 231 8.82 -16.72 -6.17
C ASP A 231 9.35 -15.45 -5.48
N TYR A 232 8.54 -14.85 -4.59
CA TYR A 232 8.93 -13.71 -3.76
C TYR A 232 8.75 -13.98 -2.26
N ALA A 233 9.64 -13.40 -1.45
CA ALA A 233 9.80 -13.76 -0.03
C ALA A 233 8.94 -12.92 0.95
N HIS A 234 7.96 -12.17 0.46
CA HIS A 234 7.01 -11.39 1.27
C HIS A 234 5.55 -11.80 0.98
N GLY A 235 4.59 -11.25 1.74
CA GLY A 235 3.17 -11.43 1.46
C GLY A 235 2.75 -10.74 0.16
N THR A 236 1.62 -11.15 -0.42
CA THR A 236 1.08 -10.49 -1.63
C THR A 236 0.32 -9.19 -1.29
N GLY A 237 -0.13 -9.03 -0.04
CA GLY A 237 -0.70 -7.79 0.42
C GLY A 237 -1.06 -7.78 1.89
N HIS A 238 -1.25 -6.58 2.43
CA HIS A 238 -1.61 -6.30 3.82
C HIS A 238 -2.77 -5.31 3.89
N GLY A 239 -3.42 -5.20 5.06
CA GLY A 239 -4.43 -4.18 5.28
C GLY A 239 -3.83 -2.77 5.25
N ILE A 240 -4.62 -1.78 4.83
CA ILE A 240 -4.26 -0.35 4.84
C ILE A 240 -5.13 0.41 5.84
N GLY A 241 -4.53 1.19 6.73
CA GLY A 241 -5.26 2.08 7.65
C GLY A 241 -5.79 3.35 6.98
N HIS A 242 -6.72 4.04 7.62
CA HIS A 242 -7.18 5.37 7.16
C HIS A 242 -6.50 6.46 8.01
N CYS A 243 -5.50 7.15 7.45
CA CYS A 243 -4.61 8.06 8.19
C CYS A 243 -3.99 7.39 9.46
N LEU A 244 -3.66 6.11 9.32
CA LEU A 244 -3.07 5.23 10.33
C LEU A 244 -2.01 4.34 9.66
N ASN A 245 -1.43 3.39 10.40
CA ASN A 245 -0.42 2.45 9.91
C ASN A 245 -0.68 1.96 8.48
N VAL A 246 0.33 2.10 7.63
CA VAL A 246 0.34 1.54 6.27
C VAL A 246 0.19 0.02 6.30
N HIS A 247 0.88 -0.66 7.22
CA HIS A 247 0.67 -2.07 7.53
C HIS A 247 -0.37 -2.23 8.65
N GLU A 248 -1.63 -2.35 8.27
CA GLU A 248 -2.73 -2.60 9.18
C GLU A 248 -3.06 -4.09 9.30
N GLY A 249 -3.10 -4.60 10.53
CA GLY A 249 -3.46 -6.00 10.82
C GLY A 249 -4.95 -6.31 10.61
N TYR A 250 -5.40 -7.43 11.17
CA TYR A 250 -6.73 -8.06 11.01
C TYR A 250 -6.87 -8.94 9.77
N ALA A 251 -6.59 -8.42 8.57
CA ALA A 251 -6.62 -9.20 7.33
C ALA A 251 -5.33 -8.99 6.52
N SER A 252 -4.94 -9.99 5.73
CA SER A 252 -3.83 -9.92 4.79
C SER A 252 -4.00 -10.96 3.68
N ILE A 253 -3.33 -10.74 2.54
CA ILE A 253 -3.22 -11.69 1.43
C ILE A 253 -1.78 -12.21 1.44
N SER A 254 -1.56 -13.37 2.05
CA SER A 254 -0.21 -13.89 2.25
C SER A 254 -0.23 -15.42 2.39
N PRO A 255 0.89 -16.12 2.19
CA PRO A 255 0.97 -17.56 2.44
C PRO A 255 0.78 -17.91 3.93
N LYS A 256 0.97 -16.92 4.82
CA LYS A 256 0.68 -17.06 6.24
C LYS A 256 -0.84 -17.13 6.43
N ILE A 257 -1.28 -18.20 7.09
CA ILE A 257 -2.69 -18.39 7.42
C ILE A 257 -3.13 -17.35 8.45
N VAL A 258 -3.96 -16.41 7.99
CA VAL A 258 -4.76 -15.54 8.84
C VAL A 258 -6.21 -16.04 8.77
N ASP A 259 -6.77 -16.41 9.93
CA ASP A 259 -8.11 -16.96 10.06
C ASP A 259 -9.18 -15.85 10.09
N VAL A 260 -9.16 -14.97 9.08
CA VAL A 260 -10.10 -13.86 8.93
C VAL A 260 -10.62 -13.85 7.50
N ALA A 261 -11.94 -13.97 7.37
CA ALA A 261 -12.61 -13.85 6.08
C ALA A 261 -12.59 -12.39 5.61
N LEU A 262 -12.25 -12.20 4.32
CA LEU A 262 -12.35 -10.91 3.68
C LEU A 262 -13.82 -10.48 3.61
N GLN A 263 -14.07 -9.19 3.85
CA GLN A 263 -15.40 -8.58 3.89
C GLN A 263 -15.38 -7.27 3.10
N ALA A 264 -16.53 -6.91 2.54
CA ALA A 264 -16.70 -5.62 1.85
C ALA A 264 -16.27 -4.45 2.75
N GLY A 265 -15.58 -3.47 2.17
CA GLY A 265 -15.00 -2.31 2.86
C GLY A 265 -13.57 -2.54 3.39
N MET A 266 -12.99 -3.74 3.27
CA MET A 266 -11.59 -3.94 3.61
C MET A 266 -10.66 -3.36 2.54
N LEU A 267 -9.71 -2.51 2.97
CA LEU A 267 -8.61 -2.02 2.12
C LEU A 267 -7.39 -2.93 2.25
N LEU A 268 -6.86 -3.40 1.12
CA LEU A 268 -5.71 -4.31 1.06
C LEU A 268 -4.76 -3.89 -0.07
N SER A 269 -3.45 -4.00 0.13
CA SER A 269 -2.49 -3.95 -0.98
C SER A 269 -2.53 -5.22 -1.83
N ASN A 270 -2.03 -5.12 -3.06
CA ASN A 270 -1.76 -6.17 -4.02
C ASN A 270 -0.43 -5.83 -4.67
N GLU A 271 0.63 -6.50 -4.24
CA GLU A 271 2.02 -6.08 -4.43
C GLU A 271 2.97 -7.22 -4.82
N PRO A 272 2.66 -8.09 -5.82
CA PRO A 272 3.60 -9.11 -6.25
C PRO A 272 4.91 -8.51 -6.73
N GLY A 273 6.01 -9.28 -6.62
CA GLY A 273 7.32 -8.83 -7.04
C GLY A 273 8.26 -9.95 -7.47
N VAL A 274 9.41 -9.55 -8.00
CA VAL A 274 10.52 -10.42 -8.38
C VAL A 274 11.83 -9.73 -8.00
N TYR A 275 12.77 -10.48 -7.43
CA TYR A 275 14.02 -9.94 -6.90
C TYR A 275 15.17 -10.86 -7.31
N LYS A 276 16.11 -10.33 -8.09
CA LYS A 276 17.32 -11.01 -8.55
C LYS A 276 18.52 -10.40 -7.85
N GLU A 277 19.03 -11.13 -6.86
CA GLU A 277 20.13 -10.69 -6.01
C GLU A 277 21.30 -10.15 -6.86
N ASN A 278 21.79 -8.96 -6.51
CA ASN A 278 22.88 -8.26 -7.21
C ASN A 278 22.59 -7.84 -8.66
N GLU A 279 21.36 -8.01 -9.17
CA GLU A 279 20.98 -7.65 -10.54
C GLU A 279 19.90 -6.57 -10.58
N TYR A 280 18.66 -6.92 -10.23
CA TYR A 280 17.50 -6.02 -10.26
C TYR A 280 16.35 -6.54 -9.40
N GLY A 281 15.35 -5.69 -9.18
CA GLY A 281 14.07 -6.13 -8.66
C GLY A 281 12.93 -5.29 -9.23
N ALA A 282 11.73 -5.85 -9.16
CA ALA A 282 10.51 -5.22 -9.63
C ALA A 282 9.35 -5.62 -8.73
N ARG A 283 8.48 -4.65 -8.43
CA ARG A 283 7.22 -4.85 -7.72
C ARG A 283 6.19 -3.92 -8.33
N ILE A 284 4.96 -4.40 -8.47
CA ILE A 284 3.84 -3.62 -8.95
C ILE A 284 2.79 -3.69 -7.85
N GLU A 285 2.41 -2.53 -7.32
CA GLU A 285 1.53 -2.49 -6.17
C GLU A 285 0.38 -1.51 -6.33
N ASN A 286 -0.82 -1.99 -6.01
CA ASN A 286 -2.01 -1.16 -5.83
C ASN A 286 -2.67 -1.46 -4.50
N VAL A 287 -3.32 -0.45 -3.94
CA VAL A 287 -4.36 -0.62 -2.91
C VAL A 287 -5.70 -0.87 -3.59
N MET A 288 -6.44 -1.83 -3.06
CA MET A 288 -7.75 -2.24 -3.51
C MET A 288 -8.73 -2.28 -2.33
N VAL A 289 -10.02 -2.11 -2.63
CA VAL A 289 -11.10 -2.33 -1.67
C VAL A 289 -11.87 -3.59 -2.04
N VAL A 290 -12.25 -4.39 -1.04
CA VAL A 290 -13.17 -5.51 -1.23
C VAL A 290 -14.59 -4.96 -1.35
N GLU A 291 -15.34 -5.40 -2.35
CA GLU A 291 -16.73 -5.01 -2.59
C GLU A 291 -17.60 -6.24 -2.87
N ASN A 292 -18.92 -6.10 -2.76
CA ASN A 292 -19.83 -7.11 -3.29
C ASN A 292 -19.70 -7.12 -4.82
N GLU A 293 -19.78 -8.30 -5.44
CA GLU A 293 -19.66 -8.41 -6.91
C GLU A 293 -20.88 -7.81 -7.62
N GLU A 294 -22.06 -7.97 -7.02
CA GLU A 294 -23.27 -7.23 -7.40
C GLU A 294 -23.48 -6.08 -6.40
N GLU A 295 -24.18 -5.01 -6.80
CA GLU A 295 -24.66 -3.94 -5.89
C GLU A 295 -25.78 -4.43 -4.94
N ASP A 296 -25.64 -5.65 -4.42
CA ASP A 296 -26.53 -6.31 -3.48
C ASP A 296 -25.73 -6.76 -2.25
N ALA A 297 -26.18 -6.32 -1.07
CA ALA A 297 -25.60 -6.73 0.21
C ALA A 297 -25.74 -8.25 0.46
N GLU A 298 -26.73 -8.91 -0.17
CA GLU A 298 -26.94 -10.35 -0.11
C GLU A 298 -26.11 -11.13 -1.14
N SER A 299 -25.34 -10.44 -1.99
CA SER A 299 -24.48 -11.10 -2.98
C SER A 299 -23.60 -12.14 -2.31
N ARG A 300 -23.57 -13.36 -2.87
CA ARG A 300 -22.74 -14.44 -2.32
C ARG A 300 -21.26 -14.26 -2.64
N PHE A 301 -20.95 -13.39 -3.60
CA PHE A 301 -19.62 -13.17 -4.14
C PHE A 301 -19.11 -11.78 -3.78
N LEU A 302 -17.79 -11.70 -3.67
CA LEU A 302 -17.01 -10.50 -3.45
C LEU A 302 -16.02 -10.35 -4.60
N GLN A 303 -15.61 -9.13 -4.85
CA GLN A 303 -14.57 -8.77 -5.81
C GLN A 303 -13.66 -7.68 -5.23
N PHE A 304 -12.60 -7.34 -5.96
CA PHE A 304 -11.76 -6.19 -5.66
C PHE A 304 -12.05 -5.04 -6.62
N ARG A 305 -12.05 -3.81 -6.08
CA ARG A 305 -11.95 -2.58 -6.87
C ARG A 305 -10.62 -1.89 -6.57
N THR A 306 -9.86 -1.59 -7.62
CA THR A 306 -8.57 -0.87 -7.47
C THR A 306 -8.80 0.59 -7.12
N LEU A 307 -8.13 1.08 -6.07
CA LEU A 307 -8.17 2.48 -5.66
C LEU A 307 -6.96 3.28 -6.13
N THR A 308 -5.78 2.64 -6.20
CA THR A 308 -4.55 3.29 -6.68
C THR A 308 -4.74 3.86 -8.08
N VAL A 309 -4.37 5.13 -8.24
CA VAL A 309 -4.44 5.86 -9.51
C VAL A 309 -3.03 6.24 -9.95
N CYS A 310 -2.25 5.25 -10.39
CA CYS A 310 -0.85 5.48 -10.77
C CYS A 310 -0.49 4.70 -12.05
N PRO A 311 0.04 5.35 -13.10
CA PRO A 311 0.34 4.68 -14.36
C PRO A 311 1.33 3.52 -14.19
N ILE A 312 1.18 2.47 -15.01
CA ILE A 312 2.17 1.39 -15.12
C ILE A 312 3.08 1.68 -16.30
N ASP A 313 4.40 1.51 -16.16
CA ASP A 313 5.33 1.70 -17.26
C ASP A 313 5.27 0.55 -18.27
N ILE A 314 4.58 0.79 -19.38
CA ILE A 314 4.40 -0.19 -20.45
C ILE A 314 5.73 -0.56 -21.12
N CYS A 315 6.78 0.26 -20.99
CA CYS A 315 8.12 -0.08 -21.50
C CYS A 315 8.73 -1.29 -20.79
N ALA A 316 8.28 -1.58 -19.55
CA ALA A 316 8.71 -2.73 -18.78
C ALA A 316 7.99 -4.03 -19.18
N ILE A 317 6.92 -3.93 -19.96
CA ILE A 317 6.01 -5.03 -20.26
C ILE A 317 6.34 -5.64 -21.63
N ASP A 318 6.41 -6.96 -21.68
CA ASP A 318 6.45 -7.74 -22.91
C ASP A 318 5.06 -8.31 -23.21
N VAL A 319 4.33 -7.61 -24.07
CA VAL A 319 2.94 -7.94 -24.44
C VAL A 319 2.77 -9.34 -25.02
N GLN A 320 3.84 -10.00 -25.47
CA GLN A 320 3.78 -11.38 -25.96
C GLN A 320 3.42 -12.39 -24.85
N TRP A 321 3.65 -12.04 -23.58
CA TRP A 321 3.32 -12.86 -22.42
C TRP A 321 1.92 -12.56 -21.86
N LEU A 322 1.25 -11.52 -22.36
CA LEU A 322 -0.10 -11.17 -21.95
C LEU A 322 -1.14 -11.85 -22.85
N THR A 323 -2.21 -12.30 -22.22
CA THR A 323 -3.45 -12.70 -22.88
C THR A 323 -4.23 -11.47 -23.34
N ALA A 324 -5.20 -11.66 -24.24
CA ALA A 324 -6.07 -10.57 -24.68
C ALA A 324 -6.83 -9.90 -23.52
N ASP A 325 -7.27 -10.67 -22.53
CA ASP A 325 -8.00 -10.16 -21.37
C ASP A 325 -7.09 -9.34 -20.44
N GLU A 326 -5.83 -9.76 -20.25
CA GLU A 326 -4.85 -8.99 -19.47
C GLU A 326 -4.45 -7.68 -20.17
N ILE A 327 -4.33 -7.70 -21.50
CA ILE A 327 -4.13 -6.47 -22.29
C ILE A 327 -5.35 -5.55 -22.11
N ALA A 328 -6.56 -6.09 -22.22
CA ALA A 328 -7.79 -5.31 -22.03
C ALA A 328 -7.87 -4.72 -20.62
N TRP A 329 -7.48 -5.47 -19.58
CA TRP A 329 -7.39 -4.96 -18.22
C TRP A 329 -6.37 -3.82 -18.12
N LEU A 330 -5.17 -3.99 -18.65
CA LEU A 330 -4.12 -2.96 -18.59
C LEU A 330 -4.57 -1.68 -19.32
N THR A 331 -5.16 -1.81 -20.50
CA THR A 331 -5.71 -0.68 -21.25
C THR A 331 -6.83 0.02 -20.47
N ALA A 332 -7.75 -0.74 -19.85
CA ALA A 332 -8.82 -0.17 -19.04
C ALA A 332 -8.28 0.55 -17.79
N TYR A 333 -7.29 -0.04 -17.13
CA TYR A 333 -6.62 0.55 -15.96
C TYR A 333 -5.92 1.87 -16.33
N GLN A 334 -5.14 1.90 -17.42
CA GLN A 334 -4.45 3.12 -17.86
C GLN A 334 -5.47 4.21 -18.25
N LYS A 335 -6.58 3.83 -18.90
CA LYS A 335 -7.67 4.75 -19.20
C LYS A 335 -8.30 5.34 -17.94
N GLN A 336 -8.55 4.51 -16.92
CA GLN A 336 -9.04 4.97 -15.62
C GLN A 336 -8.05 5.95 -14.99
N VAL A 337 -6.74 5.67 -15.04
CA VAL A 337 -5.70 6.59 -14.55
C VAL A 337 -5.78 7.96 -15.25
N LEU A 338 -5.97 7.98 -16.57
CA LEU A 338 -6.17 9.25 -17.29
C LEU A 338 -7.41 9.99 -16.80
N GLU A 339 -8.56 9.30 -16.76
CA GLU A 339 -9.85 9.89 -16.37
C GLU A 339 -9.82 10.48 -14.95
N GLU A 340 -9.18 9.77 -14.02
CA GLU A 340 -9.10 10.15 -12.61
C GLU A 340 -8.08 11.27 -12.35
N LEU A 341 -6.99 11.36 -13.12
CA LEU A 341 -5.94 12.36 -12.90
C LEU A 341 -6.12 13.64 -13.72
N PHE A 342 -6.75 13.59 -14.89
CA PHE A 342 -6.89 14.75 -15.78
C PHE A 342 -7.45 16.01 -15.11
N PRO A 343 -8.45 15.95 -14.21
CA PRO A 343 -8.95 17.13 -13.52
C PRO A 343 -7.88 17.88 -12.69
N PHE A 344 -6.79 17.20 -12.30
CA PHE A 344 -5.75 17.71 -11.40
C PHE A 344 -4.42 18.02 -12.09
N LEU A 345 -4.33 17.73 -13.40
CA LEU A 345 -3.13 17.93 -14.22
C LEU A 345 -3.28 19.17 -15.10
N THR A 346 -2.15 19.84 -15.34
CA THR A 346 -1.99 20.86 -16.39
C THR A 346 -2.08 20.22 -17.78
N ASP A 347 -2.32 21.02 -18.82
CA ASP A 347 -2.44 20.48 -20.18
C ASP A 347 -1.14 19.80 -20.66
N GLU A 348 0.03 20.35 -20.30
CA GLU A 348 1.32 19.71 -20.61
C GLU A 348 1.51 18.36 -19.89
N GLU A 349 1.06 18.25 -18.63
CA GLU A 349 1.11 17.00 -17.88
C GLU A 349 0.13 15.96 -18.44
N LYS A 350 -1.05 16.39 -18.92
CA LYS A 350 -2.02 15.51 -19.60
C LYS A 350 -1.44 14.94 -20.89
N ASP A 351 -0.89 15.80 -21.74
CA ASP A 351 -0.30 15.41 -23.02
C ASP A 351 0.86 14.42 -22.79
N TRP A 352 1.72 14.71 -21.81
CA TRP A 352 2.81 13.82 -21.42
C TRP A 352 2.27 12.46 -20.94
N LEU A 353 1.29 12.45 -20.03
CA LEU A 353 0.75 11.21 -19.48
C LEU A 353 0.08 10.36 -20.56
N GLN A 354 -0.70 10.97 -21.45
CA GLN A 354 -1.33 10.29 -22.58
C GLN A 354 -0.29 9.61 -23.48
N GLN A 355 0.78 10.31 -23.83
CA GLN A 355 1.84 9.73 -24.65
C GLN A 355 2.60 8.63 -23.91
N LYS A 356 2.75 8.76 -22.59
CA LYS A 356 3.54 7.83 -21.79
C LYS A 356 2.90 6.46 -21.62
N ILE A 357 1.56 6.41 -21.60
CA ILE A 357 0.81 5.17 -21.35
C ILE A 357 -0.13 4.73 -22.50
N ALA A 358 -0.05 5.41 -23.65
CA ALA A 358 -0.66 4.96 -24.91
C ALA A 358 0.06 3.72 -25.45
#